data_AF-A0A3B3Z8J5-F1
#
_entry.id   AF-A0A3B3Z8J5-F1
#
_cell.length_a   1.000
_cell.length_b   1.000
_cell.length_c   1.000
_cell.angle_alpha   90.00
_cell.angle_beta   90.00
_cell.angle_gamma   90.00
#
_symmetry.space_group_name_H-M   'P 1'
#
loop_
_entity.id
_entity.type
_entity.pdbx_description
1 polymer ?
#
loop_
_entity_poly.entity_id
_entity_poly.type
_entity_poly.pdbx_seq_one_letter_code
_entity_poly.pdbx_strand_id
1 'polypeptide(L)'
;MMLFVFVGVLSRLSFLEAQSKQKTGAQPQSRVQELKTKVEELKKQRDRLRAEIFVHQVTSEILLSCLLLGIHDFFLFILGGYDVIKTNQDKCLCFSLATAYQGDILETYNIEISVSQPLRIIRHNIPPFIPVMTLAEETDMQKNIRRFLDTLSLHLNAFTMRKQQLKLVKEQHLSVEVLETNALCSLLVLMLTEPNTNTALLCSLDYSDHTRGLPTRVTIQCEGTLDLSGSPQWQKNTALLQNTPVHEALQIMRKTGQII
;
A
#
# COMPACT_ATOMS: atom_id res chain seq x y z
N MET A 1 -84.06 29.98 -37.90
CA MET A 1 -83.85 29.26 -36.62
C MET A 1 -82.58 28.40 -36.67
N MET A 2 -81.44 28.97 -37.08
CA MET A 2 -80.17 28.21 -37.26
C MET A 2 -78.92 29.00 -36.81
N LEU A 3 -79.09 30.23 -36.29
CA LEU A 3 -77.99 31.07 -35.80
C LEU A 3 -77.74 30.96 -34.28
N PHE A 4 -78.74 30.54 -33.49
CA PHE A 4 -78.61 30.45 -32.03
C PHE A 4 -77.91 29.18 -31.53
N VAL A 5 -77.91 28.11 -32.33
CA VAL A 5 -77.28 26.83 -31.93
C VAL A 5 -75.74 26.90 -32.08
N PHE A 6 -75.24 27.66 -33.06
CA PHE A 6 -73.80 27.78 -33.30
C PHE A 6 -73.04 28.55 -32.21
N VAL A 7 -73.64 29.62 -31.66
CA VAL A 7 -73.01 30.43 -30.60
C VAL A 7 -72.82 29.63 -29.30
N GLY A 8 -73.80 28.80 -28.93
CA GLY A 8 -73.73 27.97 -27.73
C GLY A 8 -72.69 26.85 -27.80
N VAL A 9 -72.53 26.22 -28.97
CA VAL A 9 -71.56 25.13 -29.18
C VAL A 9 -70.13 25.68 -29.20
N LEU A 10 -69.89 26.79 -29.90
CA LEU A 10 -68.56 27.41 -29.96
C LEU A 10 -68.10 27.91 -28.58
N SER A 11 -69.00 28.51 -27.79
CA SER A 11 -68.69 28.96 -26.43
C SER A 11 -68.26 27.79 -25.53
N ARG A 12 -68.88 26.62 -25.69
CA ARG A 12 -68.57 25.42 -24.90
C ARG A 12 -67.28 24.74 -25.35
N LEU A 13 -66.97 24.78 -26.65
CA LEU A 13 -65.68 24.37 -27.18
C LEU A 13 -64.53 25.28 -26.71
N SER A 14 -64.72 26.60 -26.71
CA SER A 14 -63.70 27.54 -26.21
C SER A 14 -63.47 27.37 -24.70
N PHE A 15 -64.52 27.08 -23.92
CA PHE A 15 -64.38 26.77 -22.50
C PHE A 15 -63.62 25.45 -22.27
N LEU A 16 -63.91 24.40 -23.04
CA LEU A 16 -63.20 23.12 -22.94
C LEU A 16 -61.74 23.21 -23.42
N GLU A 17 -61.47 24.02 -24.45
CA GLU A 17 -60.11 24.29 -24.92
C GLU A 17 -59.30 25.09 -23.91
N ALA A 18 -59.91 26.11 -23.27
CA ALA A 18 -59.30 26.84 -22.17
C ALA A 18 -58.99 25.93 -20.97
N GLN A 19 -59.93 25.05 -20.61
CA GLN A 19 -59.78 24.09 -19.51
C GLN A 19 -58.73 22.99 -19.82
N SER A 20 -58.62 22.59 -21.09
CA SER A 20 -57.59 21.68 -21.60
C SER A 20 -56.19 22.30 -21.54
N LYS A 21 -56.04 23.54 -22.01
CA LYS A 21 -54.76 24.29 -21.97
C LYS A 21 -54.31 24.58 -20.52
N GLN A 22 -55.25 24.82 -19.61
CA GLN A 22 -54.94 25.01 -18.19
C GLN A 22 -54.43 23.71 -17.50
N LYS A 23 -54.93 22.53 -17.93
CA LYS A 23 -54.47 21.22 -17.42
C LYS A 23 -53.12 20.77 -18.00
N THR A 24 -52.71 21.27 -19.17
CA THR A 24 -51.47 20.84 -19.85
C THR A 24 -50.29 21.81 -19.67
N GLY A 25 -50.52 23.07 -19.31
CA GLY A 25 -49.47 24.10 -19.29
C GLY A 25 -48.74 24.36 -17.96
N ALA A 26 -49.28 23.99 -16.80
CA ALA A 26 -48.78 24.48 -15.50
C ALA A 26 -47.95 23.49 -14.67
N GLN A 27 -47.85 22.22 -15.08
CA GLN A 27 -47.23 21.14 -14.29
C GLN A 27 -45.81 20.66 -14.70
N PRO A 28 -45.22 21.00 -15.87
CA PRO A 28 -43.90 20.46 -16.22
C PRO A 28 -42.76 20.97 -15.34
N GLN A 29 -42.69 22.28 -15.05
CA GLN A 29 -41.53 22.90 -14.40
C GLN A 29 -41.35 22.46 -12.93
N SER A 30 -42.46 22.41 -12.18
CA SER A 30 -42.46 21.99 -10.77
C SER A 30 -42.08 20.53 -10.61
N ARG A 31 -42.59 19.66 -11.50
CA ARG A 31 -42.29 18.23 -11.47
C ARG A 31 -40.87 17.93 -11.95
N VAL A 32 -40.36 18.69 -12.92
CA VAL A 32 -38.94 18.60 -13.34
C VAL A 32 -38.01 19.03 -12.20
N GLN A 33 -38.35 20.09 -11.46
CA GLN A 33 -37.55 20.53 -10.31
C GLN A 33 -37.58 19.50 -9.18
N GLU A 34 -38.74 18.95 -8.87
CA GLU A 34 -38.90 17.87 -7.89
C GLU A 34 -38.11 16.61 -8.27
N LEU A 35 -38.16 16.23 -9.56
CA LEU A 35 -37.38 15.10 -10.09
C LEU A 35 -35.88 15.37 -10.02
N LYS A 36 -35.42 16.59 -10.32
CA LYS A 36 -33.99 16.96 -10.16
C LYS A 36 -33.54 16.83 -8.71
N THR A 37 -34.33 17.31 -7.75
CA THR A 37 -34.01 17.16 -6.33
C THR A 37 -33.99 15.69 -5.89
N LYS A 38 -34.93 14.87 -6.37
CA LYS A 38 -34.95 13.42 -6.10
C LYS A 38 -33.75 12.71 -6.72
N VAL A 39 -33.33 13.10 -7.93
CA VAL A 39 -32.14 12.55 -8.59
C VAL A 39 -30.88 12.89 -7.79
N GLU A 40 -30.73 14.11 -7.26
CA GLU A 40 -29.57 14.45 -6.44
C GLU A 40 -29.55 13.73 -5.10
N GLU A 41 -30.71 13.56 -4.45
CA GLU A 41 -30.79 12.77 -3.22
C GLU A 41 -30.48 11.29 -3.49
N LEU A 42 -30.99 10.71 -4.58
CA LEU A 42 -30.70 9.33 -4.97
C LEU A 42 -29.23 9.14 -5.36
N LYS A 43 -28.58 10.13 -6.00
CA LYS A 43 -27.13 10.10 -6.25
C LYS A 43 -26.36 10.06 -4.95
N LYS A 44 -26.73 10.92 -3.98
CA LYS A 44 -26.11 10.94 -2.65
C LYS A 44 -26.28 9.62 -1.91
N GLN A 45 -27.48 9.02 -1.97
CA GLN A 45 -27.76 7.71 -1.40
C GLN A 45 -26.96 6.59 -2.09
N ARG A 46 -26.91 6.59 -3.43
CA ARG A 46 -26.09 5.66 -4.20
C ARG A 46 -24.61 5.75 -3.82
N ASP A 47 -24.07 6.95 -3.73
CA ASP A 47 -22.66 7.16 -3.43
C ASP A 47 -22.32 6.71 -2.00
N ARG A 48 -23.25 6.92 -1.05
CA ARG A 48 -23.16 6.37 0.31
C ARG A 48 -23.18 4.83 0.31
N LEU A 49 -24.16 4.20 -0.33
CA LEU A 49 -24.25 2.75 -0.39
C LEU A 49 -23.04 2.13 -1.09
N ARG A 50 -22.53 2.77 -2.14
CA ARG A 50 -21.32 2.32 -2.85
C ARG A 50 -20.09 2.39 -1.94
N ALA A 51 -19.99 3.42 -1.10
CA ALA A 51 -18.94 3.52 -0.09
C ALA A 51 -19.05 2.42 0.96
N GLU A 52 -20.26 2.15 1.48
CA GLU A 52 -20.49 1.08 2.45
C GLU A 52 -20.17 -0.31 1.87
N ILE A 53 -20.58 -0.59 0.63
CA ILE A 53 -20.24 -1.84 -0.08
C ILE A 53 -18.73 -1.95 -0.31
N PHE A 54 -18.07 -0.87 -0.73
CA PHE A 54 -16.62 -0.86 -0.92
C PHE A 54 -15.87 -1.19 0.37
N VAL A 55 -16.27 -0.57 1.48
CA VAL A 55 -15.69 -0.88 2.80
C VAL A 55 -15.93 -2.34 3.16
N HIS A 56 -17.16 -2.84 3.01
CA HIS A 56 -17.48 -4.23 3.32
C HIS A 56 -16.70 -5.21 2.44
N GLN A 57 -16.54 -4.91 1.16
CA GLN A 57 -15.83 -5.77 0.22
C GLN A 57 -14.33 -5.82 0.53
N VAL A 58 -13.69 -4.66 0.75
CA VAL A 58 -12.27 -4.59 1.13
C VAL A 58 -12.03 -5.27 2.47
N THR A 59 -12.86 -5.00 3.49
CA THR A 59 -12.74 -5.66 4.79
C THR A 59 -12.97 -7.16 4.71
N SER A 60 -13.96 -7.63 3.95
CA SER A 60 -14.23 -9.07 3.78
C SER A 60 -13.12 -9.78 3.02
N GLU A 61 -12.58 -9.18 1.95
CA GLU A 61 -11.47 -9.78 1.19
C GLU A 61 -10.19 -9.88 2.04
N ILE A 62 -9.91 -8.87 2.87
CA ILE A 62 -8.79 -8.89 3.81
C ILE A 62 -9.01 -10.00 4.86
N LEU A 63 -10.19 -10.04 5.50
CA LEU A 63 -10.50 -11.03 6.53
C LEU A 63 -10.50 -12.48 6.00
N LEU A 64 -11.01 -12.72 4.79
CA LEU A 64 -11.03 -14.05 4.17
C LEU A 64 -9.61 -14.56 3.89
N SER A 65 -8.71 -13.67 3.47
CA SER A 65 -7.31 -14.02 3.26
C SER A 65 -6.57 -14.39 4.55
N CYS A 66 -6.95 -13.78 5.67
CA CYS A 66 -6.44 -14.15 6.99
C CYS A 66 -6.91 -15.55 7.41
N LEU A 67 -8.15 -15.92 7.07
CA LEU A 67 -8.77 -17.19 7.49
C LEU A 67 -8.19 -18.41 6.75
N LEU A 68 -7.79 -18.25 5.48
CA LEU A 68 -7.30 -19.35 4.63
C LEU A 68 -5.89 -19.85 4.99
N LEU A 69 -5.12 -19.09 5.78
CA LEU A 69 -3.73 -19.44 6.11
C LEU A 69 -3.58 -20.36 7.34
N GLY A 70 -4.64 -20.63 8.12
CA GLY A 70 -4.69 -21.76 9.06
C GLY A 70 -3.56 -21.87 10.09
N ILE A 71 -3.18 -20.79 10.79
CA ILE A 71 -2.14 -20.81 11.84
C ILE A 71 -2.74 -20.41 13.20
N HIS A 72 -2.65 -21.33 14.15
CA HIS A 72 -3.16 -21.22 15.51
C HIS A 72 -1.96 -21.15 16.46
N ASP A 73 -1.37 -19.96 16.64
CA ASP A 73 -0.63 -19.59 17.85
C ASP A 73 -0.50 -18.06 17.92
N PHE A 74 -1.26 -17.45 18.83
CA PHE A 74 -0.94 -16.18 19.51
C PHE A 74 -0.58 -14.93 18.67
N PHE A 75 -1.00 -14.82 17.40
CA PHE A 75 -0.84 -13.56 16.65
C PHE A 75 -2.00 -13.26 15.69
N LEU A 76 -3.23 -13.32 16.22
CA LEU A 76 -4.44 -12.79 15.59
C LEU A 76 -4.36 -11.26 15.29
N PHE A 77 -3.26 -10.57 15.57
CA PHE A 77 -3.12 -9.10 15.51
C PHE A 77 -2.47 -8.56 14.21
N ILE A 78 -1.76 -9.39 13.42
CA ILE A 78 -0.98 -8.93 12.24
C ILE A 78 -1.34 -9.58 10.90
N LEU A 79 -2.18 -10.62 10.85
CA LEU A 79 -2.33 -11.45 9.64
C LEU A 79 -3.01 -10.81 8.40
N GLY A 80 -3.30 -9.52 8.44
CA GLY A 80 -3.60 -8.72 7.25
C GLY A 80 -2.87 -7.38 7.16
N GLY A 81 -2.11 -6.97 8.18
CA GLY A 81 -1.34 -5.71 8.15
C GLY A 81 -2.14 -4.42 7.96
N TYR A 82 -3.47 -4.39 8.21
CA TYR A 82 -4.26 -3.16 8.14
C TYR A 82 -5.26 -3.09 9.29
N ASP A 83 -5.15 -2.07 10.15
CA ASP A 83 -6.32 -1.58 10.90
C ASP A 83 -7.07 -0.59 10.01
N VAL A 84 -8.39 -0.79 9.84
CA VAL A 84 -9.25 0.05 8.98
C VAL A 84 -10.13 0.92 9.86
N ILE A 85 -9.73 2.18 10.05
CA ILE A 85 -10.53 3.15 10.79
C ILE A 85 -11.22 4.08 9.81
N LYS A 86 -12.56 4.15 9.89
CA LYS A 86 -13.34 5.15 9.16
C LYS A 86 -13.06 6.53 9.75
N THR A 87 -12.66 7.47 8.90
CA THR A 87 -12.34 8.84 9.30
C THR A 87 -13.22 9.83 8.54
N ASN A 88 -13.61 10.92 9.21
CA ASN A 88 -14.39 12.04 8.66
C ASN A 88 -15.73 11.65 7.98
N GLN A 89 -16.80 11.45 8.77
CA GLN A 89 -18.18 11.29 8.28
C GLN A 89 -18.33 10.28 7.11
N ASP A 90 -17.71 9.09 7.22
CA ASP A 90 -17.75 8.00 6.23
C ASP A 90 -17.10 8.28 4.85
N LYS A 91 -16.21 9.28 4.74
CA LYS A 91 -15.60 9.63 3.44
C LYS A 91 -14.21 9.04 3.20
N CYS A 92 -13.49 8.64 4.24
CA CYS A 92 -12.11 8.14 4.14
C CYS A 92 -11.90 6.86 4.97
N LEU A 93 -10.95 6.04 4.52
CA LEU A 93 -10.44 4.87 5.22
C LEU A 93 -8.98 5.08 5.57
N CYS A 94 -8.64 4.93 6.83
CA CYS A 94 -7.26 4.87 7.28
C CYS A 94 -6.83 3.42 7.39
N PHE A 95 -5.72 3.05 6.74
CA PHE A 95 -5.10 1.73 6.80
C PHE A 95 -3.81 1.79 7.61
N SER A 96 -3.66 0.91 8.60
CA SER A 96 -2.48 0.86 9.48
C SER A 96 -1.60 -0.36 9.20
N LEU A 97 -0.46 -0.11 8.55
CA LEU A 97 0.57 -1.02 8.04
C LEU A 97 1.66 -1.31 9.08
N ALA A 98 1.49 -2.39 9.84
CA ALA A 98 2.49 -2.87 10.79
C ALA A 98 3.62 -3.64 10.09
N THR A 99 4.86 -3.40 10.53
CA THR A 99 6.06 -4.10 10.08
C THR A 99 6.61 -4.96 11.21
N ALA A 100 7.19 -6.09 10.85
CA ALA A 100 7.67 -7.07 11.84
C ALA A 100 8.98 -7.72 11.40
N TYR A 101 9.75 -8.14 12.39
CA TYR A 101 11.00 -8.86 12.21
C TYR A 101 11.21 -9.87 13.33
N GLN A 102 11.49 -11.12 12.99
CA GLN A 102 11.71 -12.22 13.95
C GLN A 102 10.60 -12.37 15.01
N GLY A 103 9.35 -12.01 14.65
CA GLY A 103 8.18 -12.12 15.54
C GLY A 103 7.83 -10.82 16.30
N ASP A 104 8.72 -9.84 16.30
CA ASP A 104 8.48 -8.56 16.97
C ASP A 104 7.97 -7.48 16.00
N ILE A 105 6.98 -6.70 16.46
CA ILE A 105 6.50 -5.52 15.73
C ILE A 105 7.52 -4.41 15.89
N LEU A 106 7.95 -3.81 14.78
CA LEU A 106 8.94 -2.74 14.79
C LEU A 106 8.31 -1.36 14.65
N GLU A 107 7.61 -1.12 13.53
CA GLU A 107 7.04 0.18 13.19
C GLU A 107 5.64 0.00 12.56
N THR A 108 4.78 1.02 12.68
CA THR A 108 3.46 1.04 12.03
C THR A 108 3.29 2.32 11.22
N TYR A 109 2.92 2.15 9.95
CA TYR A 109 2.68 3.22 9.00
C TYR A 109 1.19 3.37 8.72
N ASN A 110 0.72 4.58 8.47
CA ASN A 110 -0.69 4.88 8.28
C ASN A 110 -0.89 5.56 6.93
N ILE A 111 -1.91 5.14 6.19
CA ILE A 111 -2.32 5.75 4.93
C ILE A 111 -3.84 5.97 4.92
N GLU A 112 -4.26 7.20 4.65
CA GLU A 112 -5.68 7.57 4.53
C GLU A 112 -6.05 7.68 3.05
N ILE A 113 -7.09 6.96 2.64
CA ILE A 113 -7.58 6.89 1.27
C ILE A 113 -9.06 7.30 1.22
N SER A 114 -9.44 8.14 0.27
CA SER A 114 -10.84 8.52 0.06
C SER A 114 -11.65 7.36 -0.48
N VAL A 115 -12.87 7.19 0.03
CA VAL A 115 -13.83 6.18 -0.47
C VAL A 115 -14.59 6.68 -1.71
N SER A 116 -14.57 8.00 -1.95
CA SER A 116 -15.13 8.59 -3.17
C SER A 116 -14.30 8.19 -4.40
N GLN A 117 -14.98 7.92 -5.52
CA GLN A 117 -14.34 7.61 -6.80
C GLN A 117 -13.98 8.91 -7.55
N PRO A 118 -12.76 9.05 -8.10
CA PRO A 118 -11.64 8.10 -8.01
C PRO A 118 -11.02 8.06 -6.61
N LEU A 119 -10.53 6.89 -6.20
CA LEU A 119 -9.82 6.71 -4.92
C LEU A 119 -8.58 7.62 -4.90
N ARG A 120 -8.35 8.34 -3.81
CA ARG A 120 -7.21 9.25 -3.65
C ARG A 120 -6.55 9.04 -2.31
N ILE A 121 -5.23 9.00 -2.31
CA ILE A 121 -4.43 9.05 -1.08
C ILE A 121 -4.53 10.48 -0.54
N ILE A 122 -5.08 10.63 0.66
CA ILE A 122 -5.31 11.92 1.32
C ILE A 122 -4.08 12.35 2.11
N ARG A 123 -3.53 11.43 2.91
CA ARG A 123 -2.31 11.63 3.70
C ARG A 123 -1.70 10.30 4.12
N HIS A 124 -0.42 10.31 4.43
CA HIS A 124 0.30 9.17 5.01
C HIS A 124 1.51 9.65 5.83
N ASN A 125 2.03 8.77 6.67
CA ASN A 125 3.32 8.96 7.37
C ASN A 125 4.46 8.09 6.77
N ILE A 126 4.24 7.55 5.56
CA ILE A 126 5.23 6.72 4.86
C ILE A 126 6.46 7.57 4.47
N PRO A 127 7.69 7.06 4.65
CA PRO A 127 8.90 7.80 4.30
C PRO A 127 8.94 8.23 2.83
N PRO A 128 9.44 9.45 2.53
CA PRO A 128 9.33 10.06 1.20
C PRO A 128 10.10 9.34 0.09
N PHE A 129 11.07 8.50 0.46
CA PHE A 129 11.84 7.68 -0.48
C PHE A 129 11.13 6.39 -0.90
N ILE A 130 10.01 6.03 -0.27
CA ILE A 130 9.15 4.92 -0.72
C ILE A 130 8.16 5.48 -1.74
N PRO A 131 8.09 4.94 -2.97
CA PRO A 131 7.38 5.56 -4.08
C PRO A 131 5.87 5.26 -4.05
N VAL A 132 5.16 5.73 -3.02
CA VAL A 132 3.74 5.41 -2.77
C VAL A 132 2.85 5.70 -3.98
N MET A 133 3.03 6.85 -4.64
CA MET A 133 2.20 7.23 -5.80
C MET A 133 2.47 6.34 -7.01
N THR A 134 3.73 6.04 -7.29
CA THR A 134 4.12 5.11 -8.37
C THR A 134 3.54 3.72 -8.12
N LEU A 135 3.61 3.22 -6.87
CA LEU A 135 3.02 1.94 -6.51
C LEU A 135 1.49 1.93 -6.71
N ALA A 136 0.80 3.04 -6.41
CA ALA A 136 -0.65 3.15 -6.62
C ALA A 136 -1.03 3.09 -8.10
N GLU A 137 -0.20 3.65 -8.98
CA GLU A 137 -0.37 3.60 -10.43
C GLU A 137 -0.08 2.21 -10.99
N GLU A 138 1.07 1.62 -10.65
CA GLU A 138 1.52 0.31 -11.14
C GLU A 138 0.60 -0.85 -10.75
N THR A 139 -0.03 -0.75 -9.58
CA THR A 139 -0.95 -1.78 -9.07
C THR A 139 -2.40 -1.59 -9.50
N ASP A 140 -2.70 -0.50 -10.22
CA ASP A 140 -4.05 -0.08 -10.58
C ASP A 140 -4.96 0.00 -9.33
N MET A 141 -4.55 0.83 -8.35
CA MET A 141 -5.24 1.00 -7.06
C MET A 141 -6.75 1.25 -7.22
N GLN A 142 -7.16 1.90 -8.32
CA GLN A 142 -8.57 2.18 -8.61
C GLN A 142 -9.40 0.91 -8.78
N LYS A 143 -8.82 -0.15 -9.36
CA LYS A 143 -9.47 -1.45 -9.53
C LYS A 143 -9.18 -2.41 -8.38
N ASN A 144 -7.97 -2.36 -7.83
CA ASN A 144 -7.54 -3.30 -6.79
C ASN A 144 -6.71 -2.61 -5.70
N ILE A 145 -7.42 -1.97 -4.76
CA ILE A 145 -6.81 -1.35 -3.58
C ILE A 145 -6.01 -2.35 -2.75
N ARG A 146 -6.42 -3.62 -2.71
CA ARG A 146 -5.74 -4.65 -1.95
C ARG A 146 -4.35 -4.93 -2.52
N ARG A 147 -4.22 -5.08 -3.84
CA ARG A 147 -2.93 -5.27 -4.51
C ARG A 147 -1.98 -4.11 -4.23
N PHE A 148 -2.49 -2.88 -4.25
CA PHE A 148 -1.73 -1.69 -3.87
C PHE A 148 -1.22 -1.81 -2.43
N LEU A 149 -2.13 -2.06 -1.49
CA LEU A 149 -1.84 -2.16 -0.08
C LEU A 149 -0.81 -3.28 0.20
N ASP A 150 -1.00 -4.47 -0.37
CA ASP A 150 -0.11 -5.62 -0.19
C ASP A 150 1.30 -5.33 -0.72
N THR A 151 1.38 -4.68 -1.89
CA THR A 151 2.67 -4.26 -2.46
C THR A 151 3.36 -3.22 -1.57
N LEU A 152 2.61 -2.25 -1.05
CA LEU A 152 3.13 -1.23 -0.14
C LEU A 152 3.60 -1.85 1.19
N SER A 153 2.84 -2.79 1.75
CA SER A 153 3.19 -3.53 2.95
C SER A 153 4.52 -4.26 2.79
N LEU A 154 4.73 -4.94 1.66
CA LEU A 154 5.99 -5.61 1.35
C LEU A 154 7.18 -4.62 1.31
N HIS A 155 7.02 -3.45 0.69
CA HIS A 155 8.06 -2.42 0.65
C HIS A 155 8.40 -1.89 2.04
N LEU A 156 7.39 -1.57 2.85
CA LEU A 156 7.58 -1.06 4.20
C LEU A 156 8.23 -2.09 5.11
N ASN A 157 7.78 -3.34 5.03
CA ASN A 157 8.35 -4.41 5.83
C ASN A 157 9.80 -4.67 5.43
N ALA A 158 10.10 -4.79 4.14
CA ALA A 158 11.46 -4.96 3.65
C ALA A 158 12.40 -3.82 4.07
N PHE A 159 11.97 -2.57 3.95
CA PHE A 159 12.70 -1.41 4.44
C PHE A 159 13.01 -1.52 5.94
N THR A 160 11.99 -1.80 6.74
CA THR A 160 12.10 -1.89 8.20
C THR A 160 12.99 -3.06 8.63
N MET A 161 12.90 -4.19 7.94
CA MET A 161 13.79 -5.34 8.13
C MET A 161 15.25 -4.99 7.83
N ARG A 162 15.54 -4.28 6.73
CA ARG A 162 16.92 -3.88 6.38
C ARG A 162 17.48 -2.89 7.40
N LYS A 163 16.66 -1.92 7.84
CA LYS A 163 16.99 -0.98 8.91
C LYS A 163 17.29 -1.69 10.23
N GLN A 164 16.48 -2.69 10.60
CA GLN A 164 16.68 -3.47 11.81
C GLN A 164 17.95 -4.33 11.73
N GLN A 165 18.18 -5.00 10.60
CA GLN A 165 19.42 -5.77 10.40
C GLN A 165 20.64 -4.86 10.50
N LEU A 166 20.63 -3.67 9.90
CA LEU A 166 21.71 -2.69 10.01
C LEU A 166 21.96 -2.28 11.47
N LYS A 167 20.89 -2.05 12.25
CA LYS A 167 21.00 -1.77 13.68
C LYS A 167 21.69 -2.92 14.41
N LEU A 168 21.26 -4.17 14.17
CA LEU A 168 21.85 -5.36 14.78
C LEU A 168 23.31 -5.58 14.36
N VAL A 169 23.70 -5.23 13.13
CA VAL A 169 25.10 -5.25 12.70
C VAL A 169 25.95 -4.32 13.56
N LYS A 170 25.52 -3.06 13.73
CA LYS A 170 26.24 -2.07 14.53
C LYS A 170 26.31 -2.44 16.02
N GLU A 171 25.28 -3.09 16.54
CA GLU A 171 25.21 -3.46 17.97
C GLU A 171 25.96 -4.76 18.28
N GLN A 172 25.97 -5.75 17.38
CA GLN A 172 26.47 -7.11 17.66
C GLN A 172 27.84 -7.41 17.03
N HIS A 173 28.26 -6.63 16.04
CA HIS A 173 29.48 -6.85 15.26
C HIS A 173 30.37 -5.60 15.26
N LEU A 174 30.93 -5.27 16.43
CA LEU A 174 31.79 -4.09 16.63
C LEU A 174 33.06 -4.08 15.76
N SER A 175 33.51 -5.26 15.29
CA SER A 175 34.62 -5.42 14.35
C SER A 175 34.27 -5.07 12.91
N VAL A 176 32.98 -4.93 12.58
CA VAL A 176 32.48 -4.62 11.25
C VAL A 176 32.15 -3.13 11.18
N GLU A 177 32.87 -2.40 10.33
CA GLU A 177 32.59 -0.99 10.10
C GLU A 177 31.54 -0.82 9.00
N VAL A 178 30.52 -0.01 9.26
CA VAL A 178 29.53 0.38 8.24
C VAL A 178 30.03 1.66 7.57
N LEU A 179 30.53 1.55 6.34
CA LEU A 179 31.09 2.65 5.58
C LEU A 179 30.00 3.50 4.92
N GLU A 180 29.02 2.85 4.29
CA GLU A 180 27.98 3.54 3.53
C GLU A 180 26.63 2.84 3.67
N THR A 181 25.57 3.65 3.77
CA THR A 181 24.20 3.19 3.53
C THR A 181 23.33 4.33 3.04
N ASN A 182 22.38 4.03 2.15
CA ASN A 182 21.40 5.01 1.69
C ASN A 182 20.15 5.04 2.60
N ALA A 183 19.27 6.03 2.40
CA ALA A 183 18.08 6.20 3.23
C ALA A 183 17.12 4.98 3.20
N LEU A 184 17.07 4.25 2.08
CA LEU A 184 16.25 3.04 1.89
C LEU A 184 16.85 1.77 2.52
N CYS A 185 18.07 1.86 3.06
CA CYS A 185 18.87 0.70 3.44
C CYS A 185 18.98 -0.34 2.31
N SER A 186 18.95 0.11 1.04
CA SER A 186 19.04 -0.76 -0.15
C SER A 186 20.45 -0.86 -0.73
N LEU A 187 21.38 -0.08 -0.20
CA LEU A 187 22.81 -0.26 -0.37
C LEU A 187 23.44 -0.26 1.01
N LEU A 188 24.31 -1.24 1.26
CA LEU A 188 25.11 -1.31 2.48
C LEU A 188 26.54 -1.71 2.10
N VAL A 189 27.51 -0.87 2.49
CA VAL A 189 28.93 -1.12 2.28
C VAL A 189 29.59 -1.30 3.65
N LEU A 190 30.21 -2.45 3.84
CA LEU A 190 30.82 -2.90 5.09
C LEU A 190 32.32 -3.10 4.90
N MET A 191 33.11 -2.72 5.90
CA MET A 191 34.50 -3.17 6.05
C MET A 191 34.53 -4.39 6.97
N LEU A 192 35.02 -5.51 6.45
CA LEU A 192 35.28 -6.73 7.21
C LEU A 192 36.79 -6.92 7.34
N THR A 193 37.24 -7.64 8.37
CA THR A 193 38.66 -7.98 8.52
C THR A 193 38.84 -9.49 8.51
N GLU A 194 39.73 -10.00 7.66
CA GLU A 194 40.08 -11.42 7.64
C GLU A 194 41.01 -11.77 8.83
N PRO A 195 40.73 -12.82 9.64
CA PRO A 195 41.50 -13.09 10.85
C PRO A 195 42.95 -13.50 10.61
N ASN A 196 43.22 -14.24 9.53
CA ASN A 196 44.53 -14.85 9.29
C ASN A 196 45.54 -13.84 8.74
N THR A 197 45.09 -12.96 7.86
CA THR A 197 45.94 -12.01 7.13
C THR A 197 45.81 -10.58 7.66
N ASN A 198 44.82 -10.33 8.51
CA ASN A 198 44.40 -8.99 8.95
C ASN A 198 44.11 -8.05 7.78
N THR A 199 43.65 -8.62 6.65
CA THR A 199 43.36 -7.86 5.43
C THR A 199 41.96 -7.28 5.50
N ALA A 200 41.84 -6.01 5.11
CA ALA A 200 40.56 -5.32 5.00
C ALA A 200 39.80 -5.76 3.74
N LEU A 201 38.53 -6.09 3.91
CA LEU A 201 37.64 -6.59 2.87
C LEU A 201 36.43 -5.68 2.75
N LEU A 202 36.23 -5.17 1.54
CA LEU A 202 35.08 -4.34 1.22
C LEU A 202 33.92 -5.22 0.77
N CYS A 203 32.88 -5.33 1.60
CA CYS A 203 31.66 -6.08 1.30
C CYS A 203 30.53 -5.11 0.94
N SER A 204 30.04 -5.16 -0.30
CA SER A 204 28.89 -4.36 -0.74
C SER A 204 27.67 -5.24 -0.97
N LEU A 205 26.56 -4.85 -0.36
CA LEU A 205 25.27 -5.53 -0.37
C LEU A 205 24.25 -4.62 -1.09
N ASP A 206 23.73 -5.10 -2.21
CA ASP A 206 22.73 -4.39 -3.02
C ASP A 206 21.38 -5.12 -2.91
N TYR A 207 20.35 -4.34 -2.57
CA TYR A 207 18.97 -4.81 -2.41
C TYR A 207 18.10 -4.20 -3.51
N SER A 208 18.41 -4.49 -4.77
CA SER A 208 17.62 -4.08 -5.94
C SER A 208 16.14 -4.42 -5.83
N ASP A 209 15.81 -5.57 -5.21
CA ASP A 209 14.42 -5.90 -4.86
C ASP A 209 13.99 -5.20 -3.56
N HIS A 210 13.23 -4.11 -3.70
CA HIS A 210 12.74 -3.31 -2.58
C HIS A 210 11.61 -3.97 -1.77
N THR A 211 11.12 -5.14 -2.19
CA THR A 211 10.11 -5.92 -1.46
C THR A 211 10.72 -6.99 -0.55
N ARG A 212 12.05 -7.11 -0.53
CA ARG A 212 12.78 -8.13 0.23
C ARG A 212 13.75 -7.54 1.24
N GLY A 213 13.85 -8.21 2.39
CA GLY A 213 14.84 -7.91 3.42
C GLY A 213 16.23 -8.51 3.18
N LEU A 214 16.43 -9.26 2.09
CA LEU A 214 17.68 -9.94 1.75
C LEU A 214 18.33 -9.32 0.51
N PRO A 215 19.66 -9.26 0.43
CA PRO A 215 20.35 -8.62 -0.69
C PRO A 215 20.18 -9.45 -1.96
N THR A 216 19.97 -8.77 -3.08
CA THR A 216 19.89 -9.36 -4.41
C THR A 216 21.28 -9.65 -4.97
N ARG A 217 22.26 -8.82 -4.61
CA ARG A 217 23.65 -8.95 -5.08
C ARG A 217 24.61 -8.64 -3.94
N VAL A 218 25.69 -9.41 -3.89
CA VAL A 218 26.75 -9.28 -2.89
C VAL A 218 28.08 -9.29 -3.62
N THR A 219 28.96 -8.36 -3.27
CA THR A 219 30.31 -8.26 -3.83
C THR A 219 31.30 -8.13 -2.69
N ILE A 220 32.43 -8.83 -2.78
CA ILE A 220 33.49 -8.82 -1.77
C ILE A 220 34.80 -8.55 -2.48
N GLN A 221 35.44 -7.43 -2.14
CA GLN A 221 36.69 -6.97 -2.71
C GLN A 221 37.76 -6.90 -1.63
N CYS A 222 39.01 -7.06 -2.03
CA CYS A 222 40.18 -6.99 -1.16
C CYS A 222 41.15 -5.97 -1.76
N GLU A 223 41.76 -5.15 -0.92
CA GLU A 223 42.73 -4.16 -1.39
C GLU A 223 43.96 -4.87 -1.98
N GLY A 224 44.20 -4.68 -3.29
CA GLY A 224 45.35 -5.25 -4.00
C GLY A 224 45.08 -6.50 -4.85
N THR A 225 43.86 -7.04 -4.88
CA THR A 225 43.53 -8.21 -5.72
C THR A 225 42.23 -7.99 -6.52
N LEU A 226 42.30 -8.17 -7.84
CA LEU A 226 41.12 -8.21 -8.70
C LEU A 226 40.32 -9.49 -8.40
N ASP A 227 39.24 -9.30 -7.62
CA ASP A 227 38.09 -10.19 -7.47
C ASP A 227 38.32 -11.51 -6.71
N LEU A 228 37.88 -11.52 -5.44
CA LEU A 228 37.85 -12.74 -4.61
C LEU A 228 36.72 -13.71 -5.02
N SER A 229 35.89 -13.37 -5.99
CA SER A 229 34.77 -14.19 -6.49
C SER A 229 35.16 -15.59 -6.94
N GLY A 230 36.43 -15.79 -7.31
CA GLY A 230 36.99 -17.10 -7.67
C GLY A 230 37.32 -18.03 -6.50
N SER A 231 37.41 -17.52 -5.26
CA SER A 231 37.73 -18.33 -4.08
C SER A 231 36.50 -19.12 -3.62
N PRO A 232 36.58 -20.45 -3.46
CA PRO A 232 35.45 -21.28 -3.00
C PRO A 232 34.88 -20.84 -1.64
N GLN A 233 35.73 -20.26 -0.79
CA GLN A 233 35.34 -19.73 0.52
C GLN A 233 34.46 -18.48 0.37
N TRP A 234 34.87 -17.53 -0.47
CA TRP A 234 34.14 -16.29 -0.68
C TRP A 234 32.86 -16.49 -1.48
N GLN A 235 32.79 -17.49 -2.35
CA GLN A 235 31.54 -17.93 -2.99
C GLN A 235 30.52 -18.42 -1.96
N LYS A 236 30.95 -19.21 -0.97
CA LYS A 236 30.08 -19.65 0.14
C LYS A 236 29.61 -18.47 0.99
N ASN A 237 30.50 -17.54 1.32
CA ASN A 237 30.14 -16.35 2.11
C ASN A 237 29.18 -15.43 1.35
N THR A 238 29.37 -15.28 0.04
CA THR A 238 28.46 -14.54 -0.85
C THR A 238 27.08 -15.18 -0.85
N ALA A 239 27.00 -16.50 -1.01
CA ALA A 239 25.72 -17.23 -0.97
C ALA A 239 25.06 -17.14 0.42
N LEU A 240 25.83 -17.18 1.50
CA LEU A 240 25.34 -17.02 2.87
C LEU A 240 24.70 -15.64 3.07
N LEU A 241 25.38 -14.57 2.64
CA LEU A 241 24.87 -13.20 2.73
C LEU A 241 23.61 -12.96 1.87
N GLN A 242 23.44 -13.68 0.77
CA GLN A 242 22.23 -13.61 -0.08
C GLN A 242 21.02 -14.32 0.51
N ASN A 243 21.25 -15.40 1.27
CA ASN A 243 20.18 -16.29 1.73
C ASN A 243 19.85 -16.12 3.22
N THR A 244 20.58 -15.28 3.95
CA THR A 244 20.44 -15.11 5.39
C THR A 244 20.50 -13.62 5.74
N PRO A 245 19.72 -13.14 6.73
CA PRO A 245 19.84 -11.76 7.20
C PRO A 245 21.28 -11.39 7.54
N VAL A 246 21.74 -10.18 7.15
CA VAL A 246 23.17 -9.84 7.17
C VAL A 246 23.81 -9.99 8.56
N HIS A 247 23.12 -9.56 9.62
CA HIS A 247 23.61 -9.71 11.00
C HIS A 247 23.80 -11.18 11.43
N GLU A 248 22.94 -12.10 10.98
CA GLU A 248 23.06 -13.54 11.22
C GLU A 248 24.19 -14.14 10.38
N ALA A 249 24.26 -13.76 9.10
CA ALA A 249 25.32 -14.19 8.20
C ALA A 249 26.70 -13.81 8.73
N LEU A 250 26.88 -12.56 9.20
CA LEU A 250 28.11 -12.10 9.84
C LEU A 250 28.41 -12.87 11.14
N GLN A 251 27.38 -13.18 11.94
CA GLN A 251 27.56 -14.02 13.12
C GLN A 251 28.08 -15.42 12.79
N ILE A 252 27.56 -16.02 11.70
CA ILE A 252 28.02 -17.33 11.20
C ILE A 252 29.45 -17.22 10.66
N MET A 253 29.77 -16.19 9.88
CA MET A 253 31.11 -15.94 9.35
C MET A 253 32.14 -15.76 10.48
N ARG A 254 31.78 -15.04 11.54
CA ARG A 254 32.63 -14.89 12.74
C ARG A 254 32.84 -16.22 13.45
N LYS A 255 31.77 -16.99 13.69
CA LYS A 255 31.84 -18.32 14.33
C LYS A 255 32.67 -19.33 13.54
N THR A 256 32.73 -19.18 12.21
CA THR A 256 33.52 -20.03 11.31
C THR A 256 34.93 -19.48 11.04
N GLY A 257 35.36 -18.44 11.76
CA GLY A 257 36.70 -17.87 11.67
C GLY A 257 37.01 -17.20 10.33
N GLN A 258 35.98 -16.71 9.63
CA GLN A 258 36.10 -16.09 8.31
C GLN A 258 36.33 -14.58 8.40
N ILE A 259 35.84 -13.98 9.49
CA ILE A 259 35.99 -12.57 9.84
C ILE A 259 36.23 -12.46 11.35
N ILE A 260 36.84 -11.36 11.77
CA ILE A 260 37.09 -11.02 13.19
C ILE A 260 35.76 -10.69 13.90
#